data_AF-A0A5J4YSY9-F1
#
_entry.id   AF-A0A5J4YSY9-F1
#
_cell.length_a   1.000
_cell.length_b   1.000
_cell.length_c   1.000
_cell.angle_alpha   90.00
_cell.angle_beta   90.00
_cell.angle_gamma   90.00
#
_symmetry.space_group_name_H-M   'P 1'
#
loop_
_entity.id
_entity.type
_entity.pdbx_description
1 polymer ?
#
loop_
_entity_poly.entity_id
_entity_poly.type
_entity_poly.pdbx_seq_one_letter_code
_entity_poly.pdbx_strand_id
1 'polypeptide(L)'
;MWAVPQTSWDNPYGSGHANGNAAAAPGGLQHVHTSGPVNLWNSQHNLFDANASGSFGSFGSVATLQRPAPGEGGRKHELPPVPQDFPELAQKSVQELEALLRNQGALESMLNRHAYVSELARAVETTKETVATKRKELEDLKESKSNAEWTDRLHAADKDHASLLQDVEALRQKHNDIVRQNAPDALEHRLEMHMEDADRESMRLHEQGMGREMPFDEFLRKYVEQRKLYHAREKKLASLRQMRRNASAGGNNHMPRQNTAGTR
;
A
#
# COMPACT_ATOMS: atom_id res chain seq x y z
N MET A 1 9.55 56.60 12.02
CA MET A 1 9.78 55.14 12.09
C MET A 1 8.76 54.57 13.03
N TRP A 2 7.78 53.80 12.55
CA TRP A 2 7.17 52.58 13.14
C TRP A 2 6.23 52.05 12.03
N ALA A 3 6.45 50.81 11.61
CA ALA A 3 5.91 50.20 10.40
C ALA A 3 4.51 49.60 10.62
N VAL A 4 3.67 49.68 9.60
CA VAL A 4 2.39 48.97 9.49
C VAL A 4 2.61 47.74 8.63
N PRO A 5 2.21 46.51 9.04
CA PRO A 5 2.20 45.37 8.14
C PRO A 5 0.89 45.33 7.34
N GLN A 6 1.01 45.45 6.01
CA GLN A 6 -0.03 45.05 5.06
C GLN A 6 -0.16 43.52 5.08
N THR A 7 -1.38 43.02 5.29
CA THR A 7 -1.72 41.63 4.98
C THR A 7 -2.47 41.62 3.65
N SER A 8 -1.83 41.09 2.62
CA SER A 8 -2.47 40.78 1.34
C SER A 8 -3.34 39.53 1.52
N TRP A 9 -4.60 39.63 1.09
CA TRP A 9 -5.43 38.46 0.85
C TRP A 9 -5.38 38.17 -0.65
N ASP A 10 -4.53 37.23 -1.03
CA ASP A 10 -4.52 36.68 -2.37
C ASP A 10 -5.80 35.87 -2.60
N ASN A 11 -6.49 36.21 -3.67
CA ASN A 11 -7.77 35.67 -4.11
C ASN A 11 -7.50 34.65 -5.24
N PRO A 12 -7.71 33.34 -5.07
CA PRO A 12 -7.42 32.37 -6.12
C PRO A 12 -8.71 32.04 -6.91
N TYR A 13 -9.17 32.98 -7.74
CA TYR A 13 -10.08 32.66 -8.84
C TYR A 13 -9.62 33.41 -10.08
N GLY A 14 -8.86 32.70 -10.91
CA GLY A 14 -8.43 33.17 -12.22
C GLY A 14 -9.63 33.40 -13.13
N SER A 15 -9.75 34.63 -13.65
CA SER A 15 -10.55 34.95 -14.82
C SER A 15 -9.68 34.84 -16.06
N GLY A 16 -9.89 33.78 -16.83
CA GLY A 16 -9.31 33.59 -18.16
C GLY A 16 -10.41 33.33 -19.18
N HIS A 17 -10.56 34.30 -20.08
CA HIS A 17 -11.14 34.22 -21.44
C HIS A 17 -12.61 33.83 -21.63
N ALA A 18 -13.37 34.76 -22.24
CA ALA A 18 -14.06 34.49 -23.51
C ALA A 18 -14.61 35.78 -24.13
N ASN A 19 -14.29 36.02 -25.40
CA ASN A 19 -15.24 36.63 -26.31
C ASN A 19 -14.93 36.17 -27.75
N GLY A 20 -15.91 35.58 -28.43
CA GLY A 20 -15.85 35.35 -29.87
C GLY A 20 -16.49 34.08 -30.41
N ASN A 21 -17.74 34.24 -30.85
CA ASN A 21 -18.44 33.54 -31.93
C ASN A 21 -19.31 32.30 -31.70
N ALA A 22 -20.49 32.43 -32.31
CA ALA A 22 -21.65 31.58 -32.35
C ALA A 22 -21.52 30.37 -33.28
N ALA A 23 -22.27 29.31 -33.01
CA ALA A 23 -23.34 28.81 -33.88
C ALA A 23 -23.93 27.47 -33.36
N ALA A 24 -25.26 27.36 -33.53
CA ALA A 24 -26.06 26.15 -33.75
C ALA A 24 -26.27 25.11 -32.61
N ALA A 25 -27.54 25.00 -32.22
CA ALA A 25 -28.24 23.89 -31.55
C ALA A 25 -28.24 22.59 -32.42
N PRO A 26 -28.82 21.42 -32.05
CA PRO A 26 -29.84 21.20 -30.99
C PRO A 26 -29.73 19.87 -30.19
N GLY A 27 -30.58 19.71 -29.16
CA GLY A 27 -30.86 18.41 -28.55
C GLY A 27 -31.29 18.52 -27.10
N GLY A 28 -32.59 18.37 -26.83
CA GLY A 28 -33.16 18.41 -25.49
C GLY A 28 -32.93 17.14 -24.68
N LEU A 29 -33.13 17.26 -23.37
CA LEU A 29 -33.84 16.32 -22.50
C LEU A 29 -33.93 16.94 -21.10
N GLN A 30 -35.15 17.03 -20.59
CA GLN A 30 -35.46 17.49 -19.23
C GLN A 30 -35.15 16.35 -18.25
N HIS A 31 -34.54 16.65 -17.11
CA HIS A 31 -34.65 15.78 -15.93
C HIS A 31 -34.70 16.58 -14.63
N VAL A 32 -35.82 16.39 -13.94
CA VAL A 32 -36.17 16.85 -12.60
C VAL A 32 -35.34 16.08 -11.58
N HIS A 33 -34.73 16.76 -10.61
CA HIS A 33 -34.19 16.11 -9.41
C HIS A 33 -34.94 16.57 -8.16
N THR A 34 -35.69 15.61 -7.61
CA THR A 34 -36.37 15.65 -6.33
C THR A 34 -35.36 15.48 -5.20
N SER A 35 -35.50 16.30 -4.15
CA SER A 35 -34.72 16.25 -2.92
C SER A 35 -35.12 15.06 -2.04
N GLY A 36 -34.15 14.35 -1.47
CA GLY A 36 -34.32 13.35 -0.42
C GLY A 36 -33.05 13.23 0.43
N PRO A 37 -33.15 12.95 1.74
CA PRO A 37 -32.03 13.03 2.69
C PRO A 37 -31.13 11.79 2.64
N VAL A 38 -29.81 12.00 2.70
CA VAL A 38 -28.82 10.92 2.72
C VAL A 38 -28.62 10.45 4.17
N ASN A 39 -29.12 9.26 4.46
CA ASN A 39 -28.75 8.50 5.67
C ASN A 39 -27.34 7.95 5.50
N LEU A 40 -26.35 8.56 6.16
CA LEU A 40 -25.03 7.97 6.33
C LEU A 40 -25.04 7.09 7.58
N TRP A 41 -25.43 5.84 7.47
CA TRP A 41 -24.96 4.76 8.35
C TRP A 41 -25.21 3.44 7.61
N ASN A 42 -24.19 2.58 7.61
CA ASN A 42 -24.18 1.18 7.18
C ASN A 42 -23.78 0.89 5.72
N SER A 43 -22.58 0.33 5.53
CA SER A 43 -22.34 -0.73 4.54
C SER A 43 -21.04 -1.48 4.88
N GLN A 44 -21.21 -2.67 5.46
CA GLN A 44 -20.24 -3.76 5.41
C GLN A 44 -20.43 -4.57 4.10
N HIS A 45 -19.34 -5.23 3.70
CA HIS A 45 -19.20 -6.39 2.80
C HIS A 45 -18.72 -6.18 1.35
N ASN A 46 -17.55 -6.80 1.11
CA ASN A 46 -17.17 -7.75 0.05
C ASN A 46 -17.60 -7.47 -1.41
N LEU A 47 -16.64 -7.58 -2.34
CA LEU A 47 -16.68 -8.61 -3.40
C LEU A 47 -15.36 -8.65 -4.19
N PHE A 48 -14.68 -9.79 -4.13
CA PHE A 48 -13.92 -10.34 -5.26
C PHE A 48 -14.95 -10.88 -6.27
N ASP A 49 -14.80 -10.52 -7.54
CA ASP A 49 -14.96 -11.39 -8.73
C ASP A 49 -15.25 -10.54 -9.98
N ALA A 50 -14.42 -10.69 -11.02
CA ALA A 50 -14.90 -10.93 -12.38
C ALA A 50 -13.74 -11.27 -13.32
N ASN A 51 -14.01 -12.30 -14.10
CA ASN A 51 -13.17 -13.04 -15.01
C ASN A 51 -13.45 -12.64 -16.48
N ALA A 52 -12.43 -12.82 -17.32
CA ALA A 52 -12.43 -13.15 -18.75
C ALA A 52 -12.83 -12.13 -19.85
N SER A 53 -11.87 -11.96 -20.77
CA SER A 53 -11.91 -12.01 -22.25
C SER A 53 -11.19 -10.80 -22.86
N GLY A 54 -10.26 -10.88 -23.81
CA GLY A 54 -9.74 -11.92 -24.67
C GLY A 54 -9.33 -11.23 -25.98
N SER A 55 -8.04 -11.15 -26.31
CA SER A 55 -7.59 -10.87 -27.68
C SER A 55 -6.17 -11.39 -27.89
N PHE A 56 -6.09 -12.50 -28.62
CA PHE A 56 -4.89 -13.11 -29.17
C PHE A 56 -4.32 -12.28 -30.32
N GLY A 57 -2.99 -12.18 -30.42
CA GLY A 57 -2.32 -11.79 -31.66
C GLY A 57 -0.93 -11.23 -31.47
N SER A 58 0.09 -12.09 -31.65
CA SER A 58 1.30 -11.84 -32.44
C SER A 58 2.52 -12.52 -31.82
N PHE A 59 2.80 -13.69 -32.36
CA PHE A 59 3.98 -14.51 -32.16
C PHE A 59 5.11 -13.92 -32.98
N GLY A 60 6.23 -13.57 -32.33
CA GLY A 60 7.36 -13.02 -33.06
C GLY A 60 8.50 -12.57 -32.16
N SER A 61 9.20 -13.52 -31.55
CA SER A 61 10.67 -13.54 -31.44
C SER A 61 11.06 -14.64 -30.46
N VAL A 62 11.51 -15.76 -31.00
CA VAL A 62 12.32 -16.72 -30.25
C VAL A 62 13.57 -15.94 -29.85
N ALA A 63 13.62 -15.48 -28.60
CA ALA A 63 14.86 -15.07 -27.98
C ALA A 63 15.74 -16.32 -27.97
N THR A 64 16.67 -16.37 -28.91
CA THR A 64 17.80 -17.29 -28.91
C THR A 64 18.33 -17.36 -27.50
N LEU A 65 18.11 -18.50 -26.84
CA LEU A 65 18.82 -18.88 -25.63
C LEU A 65 20.29 -18.91 -26.00
N GLN A 66 20.95 -17.76 -25.85
CA GLN A 66 22.38 -17.65 -25.98
C GLN A 66 22.95 -18.43 -24.81
N ARG A 67 23.31 -19.68 -25.11
CA ARG A 67 24.10 -20.55 -24.26
C ARG A 67 25.23 -19.70 -23.68
N PRO A 68 25.35 -19.57 -22.35
CA PRO A 68 26.47 -18.84 -21.77
C PRO A 68 27.75 -19.50 -22.29
N ALA A 69 28.66 -18.66 -22.81
CA ALA A 69 29.95 -19.11 -23.29
C ALA A 69 30.60 -19.99 -22.20
N PRO A 70 31.19 -21.14 -22.55
CA PRO A 70 31.86 -21.98 -21.58
C PRO A 70 33.05 -21.20 -21.03
N GLY A 71 32.89 -20.66 -19.83
CA GLY A 71 33.98 -20.08 -19.06
C GLY A 71 35.12 -21.08 -18.97
N GLU A 72 36.32 -20.59 -19.23
CA GLU A 72 37.60 -21.29 -19.15
C GLU A 72 37.83 -21.80 -17.72
N GLY A 73 37.29 -22.98 -17.42
CA GLY A 73 37.47 -23.65 -16.15
C GLY A 73 37.09 -25.13 -16.18
N GLY A 74 36.64 -25.62 -17.32
CA GLY A 74 36.37 -27.04 -17.55
C GLY A 74 37.69 -27.81 -17.59
N ARG A 75 38.18 -28.25 -16.43
CA ARG A 75 39.02 -29.44 -16.37
C ARG A 75 38.18 -30.54 -17.00
N LYS A 76 38.47 -30.85 -18.26
CA LYS A 76 37.91 -32.02 -18.92
C LYS A 76 38.27 -33.19 -18.01
N HIS A 77 37.28 -33.81 -17.39
CA HIS A 77 37.49 -35.07 -16.68
C HIS A 77 37.73 -36.11 -17.76
N GLU A 78 38.95 -36.12 -18.29
CA GLU A 78 39.38 -37.07 -19.30
C GLU A 78 39.50 -38.41 -18.60
N LEU A 79 38.62 -39.33 -18.98
CA LEU A 79 38.76 -40.72 -18.61
C LEU A 79 40.15 -41.19 -19.06
N PRO A 80 40.85 -42.02 -18.26
CA PRO A 80 42.12 -42.55 -18.69
C PRO A 80 41.95 -43.27 -20.04
N PRO A 81 42.93 -43.16 -20.95
CA PRO A 81 42.87 -43.79 -22.27
C PRO A 81 42.89 -45.30 -22.14
N VAL A 82 42.05 -46.00 -22.92
CA VAL A 82 41.98 -47.47 -22.91
C VAL A 82 43.36 -48.03 -23.30
N PRO A 83 43.96 -48.92 -22.49
CA PRO A 83 45.25 -49.54 -22.79
C PRO A 83 45.14 -50.37 -24.07
N GLN A 84 46.11 -50.21 -24.96
CA GLN A 84 46.23 -51.03 -26.18
C GLN A 84 47.06 -52.29 -25.94
N ASP A 85 47.87 -52.29 -24.87
CA ASP A 85 48.82 -53.36 -24.56
C ASP A 85 48.60 -53.89 -23.13
N PHE A 86 48.76 -55.21 -22.98
CA PHE A 86 48.64 -55.92 -21.70
C PHE A 86 49.96 -56.65 -21.39
N PRO A 87 50.96 -55.95 -20.82
CA PRO A 87 52.29 -56.53 -20.56
C PRO A 87 52.22 -57.75 -19.61
N GLU A 88 51.17 -57.83 -18.79
CA GLU A 88 50.86 -58.93 -17.87
C GLU A 88 50.52 -60.25 -18.58
N LEU A 89 50.06 -60.18 -19.85
CA LEU A 89 49.78 -61.34 -20.69
C LEU A 89 51.01 -61.82 -21.47
N ALA A 90 51.95 -60.91 -21.77
CA ALA A 90 53.16 -61.22 -22.54
C ALA A 90 54.14 -62.14 -21.80
N GLN A 91 54.01 -62.26 -20.47
CA GLN A 91 54.89 -63.07 -19.63
C GLN A 91 54.34 -64.48 -19.35
N LYS A 92 53.14 -64.83 -19.84
CA LYS A 92 52.48 -66.12 -19.59
C LYS A 92 52.75 -67.12 -20.71
N SER A 93 52.91 -68.39 -20.35
CA SER A 93 53.03 -69.49 -21.31
C SER A 93 51.69 -69.80 -22.00
N VAL A 94 51.73 -70.48 -23.15
CA VAL A 94 50.53 -70.83 -23.95
C VAL A 94 49.52 -71.65 -23.13
N GLN A 95 49.99 -72.57 -22.29
CA GLN A 95 49.12 -73.38 -21.42
C GLN A 95 48.46 -72.54 -20.32
N GLU A 96 49.17 -71.55 -19.77
CA GLU A 96 48.62 -70.64 -18.75
C GLU A 96 47.61 -69.67 -19.34
N LEU A 97 47.81 -69.23 -20.59
CA LEU A 97 46.85 -68.39 -21.33
C LEU A 97 45.56 -69.16 -21.63
N GLU A 98 45.65 -70.41 -22.08
CA GLU A 98 44.47 -71.27 -22.28
C GLU A 98 43.72 -71.56 -20.97
N ALA A 99 44.45 -71.79 -19.87
CA ALA A 99 43.85 -71.96 -18.55
C ALA A 99 43.18 -70.68 -18.05
N LEU A 100 43.77 -69.51 -18.31
CA LEU A 100 43.19 -68.21 -17.96
C LEU A 100 41.91 -67.93 -18.77
N LEU A 101 41.91 -68.30 -20.05
CA LEU A 101 40.76 -68.12 -20.94
C LEU A 101 39.58 -69.03 -20.53
N ARG A 102 39.87 -70.25 -20.06
CA ARG A 102 38.84 -71.19 -19.57
C ARG A 102 38.31 -70.84 -18.18
N ASN A 103 39.06 -70.07 -17.39
CA ASN A 103 38.67 -69.65 -16.05
C ASN A 103 38.31 -68.15 -16.02
N GLN A 104 37.03 -67.86 -16.28
CA GLN A 104 36.46 -66.51 -16.28
C GLN A 104 36.81 -65.71 -15.00
N GLY A 105 36.74 -66.33 -13.82
CA GLY A 105 37.02 -65.65 -12.55
C GLY A 105 38.50 -65.28 -12.38
N ALA A 106 39.42 -66.07 -12.93
CA ALA A 106 40.84 -65.75 -12.94
C ALA A 106 41.16 -64.59 -13.90
N LEU A 107 40.47 -64.54 -15.04
CA LEU A 107 40.57 -63.45 -16.02
C LEU A 107 40.06 -62.13 -15.42
N GLU A 108 38.89 -62.14 -14.79
CA GLU A 108 38.33 -60.97 -14.10
C GLU A 108 39.22 -60.47 -12.96
N SER A 109 39.80 -61.39 -12.16
CA SER A 109 40.73 -61.04 -11.09
C SER A 109 42.03 -60.39 -11.60
N MET A 110 42.50 -60.77 -12.78
CA MET A 110 43.64 -60.14 -13.44
C MET A 110 43.26 -58.76 -13.97
N LEU A 111 42.11 -58.65 -14.65
CA LEU A 111 41.60 -57.38 -15.17
C LEU A 111 41.42 -56.34 -14.04
N ASN A 112 40.89 -56.75 -12.90
CA ASN A 112 40.71 -55.90 -11.72
C ASN A 112 42.02 -55.43 -11.08
N ARG A 113 43.14 -56.15 -11.30
CA ARG A 113 44.47 -55.71 -10.85
C ARG A 113 45.15 -54.75 -11.82
N HIS A 114 44.66 -54.65 -13.06
CA HIS A 114 45.25 -53.80 -14.08
C HIS A 114 45.18 -52.33 -13.66
N ALA A 115 46.30 -51.60 -13.85
CA ALA A 115 46.43 -50.20 -13.42
C ALA A 115 45.34 -49.28 -13.99
N TYR A 116 44.91 -49.55 -15.22
CA TYR A 116 43.80 -48.85 -15.84
C TYR A 116 42.49 -48.89 -15.04
N VAL A 117 42.15 -50.04 -14.44
CA VAL A 117 40.90 -50.21 -13.71
C VAL A 117 40.92 -49.40 -12.41
N SER A 118 42.08 -49.33 -11.74
CA SER A 118 42.23 -48.51 -10.53
C SER A 118 42.24 -47.00 -10.85
N GLU A 119 42.89 -46.60 -11.94
CA GLU A 119 42.88 -45.21 -12.42
C GLU A 119 41.48 -44.77 -12.87
N LEU A 120 40.75 -45.64 -13.57
CA LEU A 120 39.37 -45.41 -13.99
C LEU A 120 38.45 -45.30 -12.77
N ALA A 121 38.60 -46.19 -11.78
CA ALA A 121 37.83 -46.12 -10.54
C ALA A 121 38.07 -44.79 -9.79
N ARG A 122 39.33 -44.33 -9.73
CA ARG A 122 39.68 -43.03 -9.13
C ARG A 122 39.11 -41.86 -9.93
N ALA A 123 39.14 -41.91 -11.27
CA ALA A 123 38.55 -40.89 -12.14
C ALA A 123 37.01 -40.83 -11.96
N VAL A 124 36.36 -41.98 -11.83
CA VAL A 124 34.92 -42.08 -11.55
C VAL A 124 34.60 -41.50 -10.16
N GLU A 125 35.41 -41.76 -9.14
CA GLU A 125 35.12 -41.24 -7.80
C GLU A 125 35.33 -39.73 -7.71
N THR A 126 36.42 -39.22 -8.28
CA THR A 126 36.69 -37.77 -8.34
C THR A 126 35.63 -37.02 -9.14
N THR A 127 35.11 -37.61 -10.22
CA THR A 127 34.00 -37.02 -10.98
C THR A 127 32.71 -37.01 -10.17
N LYS A 128 32.38 -38.09 -9.45
CA LYS A 128 31.21 -38.11 -8.54
C LYS A 128 31.32 -37.05 -7.45
N GLU A 129 32.48 -36.91 -6.81
CA GLU A 129 32.72 -35.87 -5.79
C GLU A 129 32.57 -34.47 -6.38
N THR A 130 33.10 -34.25 -7.58
CA THR A 130 32.98 -32.96 -8.29
C THR A 130 31.52 -32.65 -8.64
N VAL A 131 30.75 -33.66 -9.09
CA VAL A 131 29.32 -33.51 -9.36
C VAL A 131 28.54 -33.22 -8.07
N ALA A 132 28.87 -33.91 -6.97
CA ALA A 132 28.22 -33.70 -5.68
C ALA A 132 28.47 -32.28 -5.14
N THR A 133 29.70 -31.79 -5.21
CA THR A 133 30.05 -30.41 -4.80
C THR A 133 29.34 -29.37 -5.66
N LYS A 134 29.34 -29.53 -6.98
CA LYS A 134 28.62 -28.60 -7.89
C LYS A 134 27.11 -28.62 -7.67
N ARG A 135 26.53 -29.78 -7.35
CA ARG A 135 25.11 -29.89 -7.02
C ARG A 135 24.77 -29.15 -5.73
N LYS A 136 25.64 -29.26 -4.71
CA LYS A 136 25.48 -28.51 -3.46
C LYS A 136 25.58 -27.00 -3.67
N GLU A 137 26.61 -26.53 -4.37
CA GLU A 137 26.78 -25.10 -4.70
C GLU A 137 25.55 -24.52 -5.43
N LEU A 138 24.97 -25.30 -6.34
CA LEU A 138 23.77 -24.88 -7.08
C LEU A 138 22.53 -24.80 -6.18
N GLU A 139 22.42 -25.69 -5.20
CA GLU A 139 21.31 -25.67 -4.23
C GLU A 139 21.45 -24.49 -3.26
N ASP A 140 22.65 -24.27 -2.71
CA ASP A 140 22.97 -23.13 -1.84
C ASP A 140 22.68 -21.79 -2.57
N LEU A 141 23.02 -21.71 -3.87
CA LEU A 141 22.74 -20.53 -4.69
C LEU A 141 21.23 -20.30 -4.91
N LYS A 142 20.45 -21.38 -5.11
CA LYS A 142 18.99 -21.27 -5.24
C LYS A 142 18.34 -20.80 -3.94
N GLU A 143 18.76 -21.38 -2.81
CA GLU A 143 18.25 -20.99 -1.49
C GLU A 143 18.59 -19.53 -1.18
N SER A 144 19.83 -19.11 -1.46
CA SER A 144 20.25 -17.71 -1.29
C SER A 144 19.42 -16.74 -2.14
N LYS A 145 19.17 -17.07 -3.42
CA LYS A 145 18.32 -16.25 -4.30
C LYS A 145 16.88 -16.18 -3.81
N SER A 146 16.31 -17.32 -3.43
CA SER A 146 14.97 -17.38 -2.85
C SER A 146 14.88 -16.50 -1.60
N ASN A 147 15.85 -16.60 -0.68
CA ASN A 147 15.89 -15.76 0.52
C ASN A 147 15.99 -14.27 0.18
N ALA A 148 16.81 -13.89 -0.80
CA ALA A 148 16.90 -12.50 -1.26
C ALA A 148 15.56 -11.97 -1.81
N GLU A 149 14.86 -12.76 -2.63
CA GLU A 149 13.54 -12.41 -3.15
C GLU A 149 12.50 -12.25 -2.03
N TRP A 150 12.54 -13.13 -1.01
CA TRP A 150 11.66 -13.01 0.16
C TRP A 150 11.96 -11.77 0.99
N THR A 151 13.24 -11.43 1.20
CA THR A 151 13.62 -10.20 1.90
C THR A 151 13.20 -8.95 1.14
N ASP A 152 13.32 -8.92 -0.18
CA ASP A 152 12.90 -7.79 -1.00
C ASP A 152 11.37 -7.61 -0.94
N ARG A 153 10.60 -8.71 -1.00
CA ARG A 153 9.14 -8.67 -0.83
C ARG A 153 8.73 -8.19 0.55
N LEU A 154 9.43 -8.64 1.60
CA LEU A 154 9.17 -8.20 2.96
C LEU A 154 9.45 -6.70 3.10
N HIS A 155 10.57 -6.21 2.56
CA HIS A 155 10.88 -4.78 2.56
C HIS A 155 9.89 -3.94 1.78
N ALA A 156 9.36 -4.43 0.66
CA ALA A 156 8.31 -3.75 -0.08
C ALA A 156 7.01 -3.68 0.75
N ALA A 157 6.60 -4.81 1.36
CA ALA A 157 5.42 -4.86 2.22
C ALA A 157 5.56 -3.95 3.45
N ASP A 158 6.74 -3.88 4.08
CA ASP A 158 7.01 -2.99 5.21
C ASP A 158 6.92 -1.52 4.81
N LYS A 159 7.41 -1.15 3.62
CA LYS A 159 7.28 0.22 3.09
C LYS A 159 5.82 0.59 2.84
N ASP A 160 5.07 -0.31 2.20
CA ASP A 160 3.65 -0.11 1.94
C ASP A 160 2.86 -0.01 3.26
N HIS A 161 3.17 -0.86 4.23
CA HIS A 161 2.56 -0.83 5.56
C HIS A 161 2.87 0.49 6.28
N ALA A 162 4.12 0.95 6.25
CA ALA A 162 4.51 2.22 6.84
C ALA A 162 3.80 3.41 6.17
N SER A 163 3.66 3.40 4.84
CA SER A 163 2.89 4.41 4.11
C SER A 163 1.42 4.39 4.53
N LEU A 164 0.82 3.21 4.64
CA LEU A 164 -0.58 3.07 5.02
C LEU A 164 -0.83 3.56 6.46
N LEU A 165 0.11 3.31 7.38
CA LEU A 165 0.04 3.84 8.74
C LEU A 165 0.10 5.38 8.77
N GLN A 166 0.92 5.99 7.92
CA GLN A 166 0.96 7.45 7.79
C GLN A 166 -0.37 8.00 7.28
N ASP A 167 -0.98 7.36 6.28
CA ASP A 167 -2.28 7.77 5.75
C ASP A 167 -3.39 7.64 6.81
N VAL A 168 -3.41 6.53 7.55
CA VAL A 168 -4.37 6.33 8.65
C VAL A 168 -4.22 7.39 9.72
N GLU A 169 -3.00 7.72 10.12
CA GLU A 169 -2.75 8.76 11.12
C GLU A 169 -3.15 10.15 10.60
N ALA A 170 -2.85 10.47 9.33
CA ALA A 170 -3.29 11.72 8.71
C ALA A 170 -4.82 11.83 8.65
N LEU A 171 -5.52 10.74 8.31
CA LEU A 171 -6.98 10.68 8.33
C LEU A 171 -7.52 10.85 9.75
N ARG A 172 -6.89 10.20 10.73
CA ARG A 172 -7.26 10.32 12.14
C ARG A 172 -7.11 11.74 12.65
N GLN A 173 -6.03 12.43 12.29
CA GLN A 173 -5.82 13.84 12.63
C GLN A 173 -6.90 14.72 12.02
N LYS A 174 -7.16 14.59 10.71
CA LYS A 174 -8.26 15.32 10.04
C LYS A 174 -9.60 15.08 10.69
N HIS A 175 -9.92 13.83 11.02
CA HIS A 175 -11.14 13.47 11.72
C HIS A 175 -11.21 14.16 13.09
N ASN A 176 -10.14 14.09 13.88
CA ASN A 176 -10.08 14.73 15.20
C ASN A 176 -10.25 16.24 15.11
N ASP A 177 -9.67 16.88 14.10
CA ASP A 177 -9.81 18.33 13.88
C ASP A 177 -11.25 18.70 13.52
N ILE A 178 -11.88 17.95 12.61
CA ILE A 178 -13.29 18.14 12.26
C ILE A 178 -14.18 17.97 13.50
N VAL A 179 -13.95 16.91 14.29
CA VAL A 179 -14.71 16.66 15.52
C VAL A 179 -14.50 17.77 16.54
N ARG A 180 -13.26 18.26 16.73
CA ARG A 180 -12.96 19.36 17.65
C ARG A 180 -13.62 20.66 17.22
N GLN A 181 -13.54 21.02 15.94
CA GLN A 181 -14.10 22.26 15.41
C GLN A 181 -15.64 22.27 15.41
N ASN A 182 -16.25 21.09 15.31
CA ASN A 182 -17.70 20.91 15.30
C ASN A 182 -18.23 20.31 16.60
N ALA A 183 -17.39 20.25 17.64
CA ALA A 183 -17.83 19.84 18.97
C ALA A 183 -18.92 20.81 19.46
N PRO A 184 -19.94 20.32 20.18
CA PRO A 184 -21.03 21.17 20.68
C PRO A 184 -20.53 22.42 21.41
N ASP A 185 -19.48 22.26 22.24
CA ASP A 185 -18.90 23.35 23.02
C ASP A 185 -18.15 24.37 22.14
N ALA A 186 -17.45 23.90 21.09
CA ALA A 186 -16.77 24.78 20.13
C ALA A 186 -17.77 25.58 19.29
N LEU A 187 -18.89 24.95 18.89
CA LEU A 187 -19.97 25.62 18.17
C LEU A 187 -20.70 26.64 19.06
N GLU A 188 -20.93 26.30 20.33
CA GLU A 188 -21.52 27.19 21.32
C GLU A 188 -20.63 28.42 21.55
N HIS A 189 -19.34 28.20 21.82
CA HIS A 189 -18.37 29.27 22.02
C HIS A 189 -18.25 30.19 20.79
N ARG A 190 -18.20 29.62 19.58
CA ARG A 190 -18.16 30.43 18.35
C ARG A 190 -19.43 31.24 18.16
N LEU A 191 -20.59 30.70 18.53
CA LEU A 191 -21.86 31.42 18.48
C LEU A 191 -21.92 32.55 19.52
N GLU A 192 -21.39 32.33 20.73
CA GLU A 192 -21.23 33.36 21.77
C GLU A 192 -20.32 34.49 21.31
N MET A 193 -19.14 34.19 20.78
CA MET A 193 -18.22 35.21 20.26
C MET A 193 -18.89 36.08 19.20
N HIS A 194 -19.58 35.48 18.22
CA HIS A 194 -20.29 36.24 17.20
C HIS A 194 -21.50 37.01 17.74
N MET A 195 -22.14 36.54 18.81
CA MET A 195 -23.20 37.29 19.49
C MET A 195 -22.61 38.54 20.15
N GLU A 196 -21.52 38.39 20.92
CA GLU A 196 -20.82 39.50 21.55
C GLU A 196 -20.23 40.50 20.54
N ASP A 197 -19.72 40.01 19.40
CA ASP A 197 -19.26 40.88 18.30
C ASP A 197 -20.37 41.78 17.78
N ALA A 198 -21.58 41.25 17.59
CA ALA A 198 -22.72 42.04 17.17
C ALA A 198 -23.16 43.05 18.25
N ASP A 199 -23.05 42.67 19.52
CA ASP A 199 -23.36 43.59 20.62
C ASP A 199 -22.35 44.74 20.67
N ARG A 200 -21.04 44.43 20.65
CA ARG A 200 -19.96 45.41 20.59
C ARG A 200 -20.09 46.34 19.39
N GLU A 201 -20.36 45.79 18.21
CA GLU A 201 -20.56 46.60 17.01
C GLU A 201 -21.81 47.48 17.11
N SER A 202 -22.89 47.00 17.74
CA SER A 202 -24.07 47.82 17.99
C SER A 202 -23.79 48.96 18.98
N MET A 203 -22.96 48.73 20.00
CA MET A 203 -22.51 49.77 20.94
C MET A 203 -21.63 50.81 20.23
N ARG A 204 -20.69 50.35 19.40
CA ARG A 204 -19.85 51.23 18.57
C ARG A 204 -20.71 52.09 17.65
N LEU A 205 -21.69 51.51 16.96
CA LEU A 205 -22.64 52.25 16.13
C LEU A 205 -23.47 53.24 16.92
N HIS A 206 -23.87 52.90 18.15
CA HIS A 206 -24.59 53.80 19.04
C HIS A 206 -23.77 55.04 19.39
N GLU A 207 -22.51 54.86 19.76
CA GLU A 207 -21.58 55.96 20.04
C GLU A 207 -21.38 56.86 18.82
N GLN A 208 -21.16 56.28 17.64
CA GLN A 208 -21.01 57.03 16.38
C GLN A 208 -22.28 57.80 15.99
N GLY A 209 -23.46 57.18 16.19
CA GLY A 209 -24.75 57.83 15.96
C GLY A 209 -24.97 59.03 16.88
N MET A 210 -24.60 58.92 18.15
CA MET A 210 -24.67 60.02 19.13
C MET A 210 -23.65 61.13 18.82
N GLY A 211 -22.45 60.74 18.37
CA GLY A 211 -21.40 61.66 17.91
C GLY A 211 -21.70 62.35 16.58
N ARG A 212 -22.80 61.99 15.90
CA ARG A 212 -23.16 62.46 14.54
C ARG A 212 -22.06 62.20 13.51
N GLU A 213 -21.23 61.18 13.74
CA GLU A 213 -20.19 60.75 12.80
C GLU A 213 -20.77 60.07 11.55
N MET A 214 -22.06 59.72 11.59
CA MET A 214 -22.79 59.12 10.49
C MET A 214 -24.22 59.68 10.35
N PRO A 215 -24.81 59.64 9.14
CA PRO A 215 -26.21 60.01 8.94
C PRO A 215 -27.17 59.16 9.78
N PHE A 216 -28.23 59.77 10.31
CA PHE A 216 -29.16 59.10 11.22
C PHE A 216 -29.86 57.88 10.57
N ASP A 217 -30.27 57.99 9.31
CA ASP A 217 -30.90 56.88 8.59
C ASP A 217 -29.93 55.71 8.37
N GLU A 218 -28.64 56.01 8.15
CA GLU A 218 -27.60 55.01 8.03
C GLU A 218 -27.30 54.34 9.37
N PHE A 219 -27.27 55.12 10.46
CA PHE A 219 -27.14 54.62 11.83
C PHE A 219 -28.27 53.64 12.16
N LEU A 220 -29.52 54.07 11.99
CA LEU A 220 -30.68 53.25 12.32
C LEU A 220 -30.66 51.93 11.56
N ARG A 221 -30.35 51.97 10.26
CA ARG A 221 -30.25 50.76 9.45
C ARG A 221 -29.19 49.80 9.98
N LYS A 222 -27.95 50.27 10.21
CA LYS A 222 -26.86 49.39 10.67
C LYS A 222 -27.09 48.90 12.10
N TYR A 223 -27.56 49.76 12.99
CA TYR A 223 -27.80 49.44 14.39
C TYR A 223 -28.90 48.38 14.55
N VAL A 224 -30.04 48.56 13.86
CA VAL A 224 -31.14 47.59 13.88
C VAL A 224 -30.68 46.24 13.32
N GLU A 225 -29.90 46.22 12.25
CA GLU A 225 -29.35 44.97 11.71
C GLU A 225 -28.42 44.26 12.72
N GLN A 226 -27.55 44.97 13.42
CA GLN A 226 -26.69 44.35 14.44
C GLN A 226 -27.49 43.85 15.64
N ARG A 227 -28.50 44.60 16.11
CA ARG A 227 -29.39 44.14 17.20
C ARG A 227 -30.25 42.95 16.79
N LYS A 228 -30.71 42.88 15.53
CA LYS A 228 -31.38 41.68 14.99
C LYS A 228 -30.45 40.48 15.01
N LEU A 229 -29.21 40.62 14.56
CA LEU A 229 -28.20 39.55 14.58
C LEU A 229 -27.92 39.07 16.01
N TYR A 230 -27.75 40.00 16.95
CA TYR A 230 -27.57 39.68 18.37
C TYR A 230 -28.71 38.80 18.89
N HIS A 231 -29.97 39.26 18.78
CA HIS A 231 -31.12 38.53 19.32
C HIS A 231 -31.38 37.21 18.58
N ALA A 232 -31.08 37.12 17.29
CA ALA A 232 -31.16 35.87 16.54
C ALA A 232 -30.13 34.84 17.06
N ARG A 233 -28.89 35.27 17.33
CA ARG A 233 -27.83 34.42 17.88
C ARG A 233 -28.13 34.03 19.34
N GLU A 234 -28.63 34.95 20.16
CA GLU A 234 -29.07 34.71 21.53
C GLU A 234 -30.14 33.60 21.60
N LYS A 235 -31.19 33.69 20.78
CA LYS A 235 -32.22 32.66 20.68
C LYS A 235 -31.66 31.31 20.25
N LYS A 236 -30.76 31.31 19.26
CA LYS A 236 -30.11 30.08 18.76
C LYS A 236 -29.22 29.45 19.82
N LEU A 237 -28.49 30.26 20.59
CA LEU A 237 -27.65 29.82 21.70
C LEU A 237 -28.48 29.21 22.83
N ALA A 238 -29.58 29.88 23.23
CA ALA A 238 -30.52 29.36 24.23
C ALA A 238 -31.13 28.02 23.80
N SER A 239 -31.53 27.91 22.52
CA SER A 239 -32.05 26.66 21.95
C SER A 239 -31.01 25.54 21.93
N LEU A 240 -29.76 25.84 21.57
CA LEU A 240 -28.67 24.85 21.54
C LEU A 240 -28.39 24.32 22.95
N ARG A 241 -28.27 25.22 23.93
CA ARG A 241 -28.09 24.87 25.35
C ARG A 241 -29.25 24.03 25.89
N GLN A 242 -30.48 24.38 25.52
CA GLN A 242 -31.66 23.60 25.89
C GLN A 242 -31.62 22.20 25.28
N MET A 243 -31.30 22.08 24.00
CA MET A 243 -31.17 20.78 23.33
C MET A 243 -30.09 19.91 23.99
N ARG A 244 -28.93 20.49 24.35
CA ARG A 244 -27.85 19.78 25.05
C ARG A 244 -28.30 19.27 26.43
N ARG A 245 -29.01 20.11 27.20
CA ARG A 245 -29.59 19.70 28.50
C ARG A 245 -30.57 18.53 28.34
N ASN A 246 -31.43 18.58 27.33
CA ASN A 246 -32.40 17.52 27.06
C ASN A 246 -31.74 16.21 26.61
N ALA A 247 -30.71 16.30 25.75
CA ALA A 247 -29.93 15.15 25.32
C ALA A 247 -29.19 14.47 26.49
N SER A 248 -28.65 15.26 27.43
CA SER A 248 -28.03 14.75 28.65
C SER A 248 -29.04 14.10 29.61
N ALA A 249 -30.31 14.51 29.60
CA ALA A 249 -31.35 13.97 30.48
C ALA A 249 -32.00 12.68 29.94
N GLY A 250 -31.95 12.44 28.63
CA GLY A 250 -32.56 11.26 27.97
C GLY A 250 -31.73 9.97 28.02
N GLY A 251 -30.48 10.01 28.48
CA GLY A 251 -29.53 8.89 28.40
C GLY A 251 -29.64 7.81 29.48
N ASN A 252 -30.60 7.88 30.42
CA ASN A 252 -30.56 7.07 31.65
C ASN A 252 -31.65 5.98 31.79
N ASN A 253 -32.31 5.54 30.71
CA ASN A 253 -33.38 4.54 30.78
C ASN A 253 -33.21 3.37 29.79
N HIS A 254 -32.09 2.63 29.86
CA HIS A 254 -32.11 1.22 29.46
C HIS A 254 -30.90 0.43 30.00
N MET A 255 -31.04 -0.10 31.22
CA MET A 255 -30.28 -1.27 31.67
C MET A 255 -31.29 -2.36 32.04
N PRO A 256 -31.35 -3.49 31.32
CA PRO A 256 -32.18 -4.60 31.72
C PRO A 256 -31.56 -5.21 32.98
N ARG A 257 -32.28 -5.15 34.11
CA ARG A 257 -31.96 -5.95 35.30
C ARG A 257 -32.11 -7.41 34.90
N GLN A 258 -30.99 -8.10 34.68
CA GLN A 258 -31.02 -9.56 34.63
C GLN A 258 -31.31 -10.08 36.04
N ASN A 259 -32.50 -10.66 36.20
CA ASN A 259 -32.86 -11.51 37.32
C ASN A 259 -31.90 -12.70 37.36
N THR A 260 -31.01 -12.76 38.36
CA THR A 260 -30.41 -14.03 38.77
C THR A 260 -31.39 -14.74 39.70
N ALA A 261 -32.35 -15.44 39.09
CA ALA A 261 -33.10 -16.48 39.79
C ALA A 261 -32.17 -17.62 40.18
N GLY A 262 -32.35 -18.12 41.39
CA GLY A 262 -31.41 -18.98 42.09
C GLY A 262 -31.24 -20.38 41.52
N THR A 263 -30.17 -21.02 41.99
CA THR A 263 -30.07 -22.46 42.08
C THR A 263 -29.36 -22.75 43.38
N ARG A 264 -30.05 -23.50 44.25
CA ARG A 264 -29.57 -24.03 45.52
C ARG A 264 -29.74 -25.54 45.44
#